data_AF-A0A1D2ADF1-F1
#
_entry.id   AF-A0A1D2ADF1-F1
#
_cell.length_a   1.000
_cell.length_b   1.000
_cell.length_c   1.000
_cell.angle_alpha   90.00
_cell.angle_beta   90.00
_cell.angle_gamma   90.00
#
_symmetry.space_group_name_H-M   'P 1'
#
loop_
_entity.id
_entity.type
_entity.pdbx_description
1 polymer ?
#
loop_
_entity_poly.entity_id
_entity_poly.type
_entity_poly.pdbx_seq_one_letter_code
_entity_poly.pdbx_strand_id
1 'polypeptide(L)'
;MTRLTSPRSHPHPVTTPSGTVVDNDIAHPHDFSFYLNSHSGIQGTSKPAHYSVLVDENKFGADGMQLLTYHLCYLFCRCTRSISVCPPAQYAHLAAFRGRLMLRGEGGSDTASSASGGGGGTVEFMSINPRLQKAMFYV
;
A
#
# COMPACT_ATOMS: atom_id res chain seq x y z
N MET A 1 -8.60 -13.33 -0.98
CA MET A 1 -7.96 -12.25 -1.76
C MET A 1 -8.93 -11.85 -2.87
N THR A 2 -9.61 -10.70 -2.72
CA THR A 2 -10.67 -10.24 -3.63
C THR A 2 -10.10 -9.85 -5.00
N ARG A 3 -10.69 -10.33 -6.09
CA ARG A 3 -10.34 -9.96 -7.48
C ARG A 3 -11.58 -9.38 -8.15
N LEU A 4 -11.42 -8.25 -8.84
CA LEU A 4 -12.49 -7.64 -9.64
C LEU A 4 -12.24 -7.94 -11.12
N THR A 5 -13.26 -8.44 -11.81
CA THR A 5 -13.22 -8.79 -13.23
C THR A 5 -14.33 -8.04 -13.97
N SER A 6 -14.01 -7.49 -15.14
CA SER A 6 -15.03 -6.84 -15.98
C SER A 6 -16.01 -7.87 -16.56
N PRO A 7 -17.32 -7.64 -16.51
CA PRO A 7 -18.32 -8.57 -17.04
C PRO A 7 -18.47 -8.56 -18.58
N ARG A 8 -17.83 -7.64 -19.31
CA ARG A 8 -17.89 -7.59 -20.79
C ARG A 8 -16.67 -8.25 -21.43
N SER A 9 -16.91 -9.34 -22.17
CA SER A 9 -15.93 -10.06 -22.97
C SER A 9 -15.56 -9.31 -24.26
N HIS A 10 -14.44 -8.58 -24.24
CA HIS A 10 -13.80 -7.97 -25.42
C HIS A 10 -12.28 -8.27 -25.40
N PRO A 11 -11.56 -8.18 -26.55
CA PRO A 11 -10.26 -8.86 -26.75
C PRO A 11 -9.05 -8.18 -26.08
N HIS A 12 -9.26 -7.21 -25.18
CA HIS A 12 -8.23 -6.48 -24.44
C HIS A 12 -8.59 -6.41 -22.93
N PRO A 13 -7.62 -6.14 -22.04
CA PRO A 13 -7.30 -6.91 -20.84
C PRO A 13 -8.48 -7.17 -19.88
N VAL A 14 -8.46 -8.34 -19.25
CA VAL A 14 -9.45 -8.87 -18.27
C VAL A 14 -9.60 -7.99 -16.99
N THR A 15 -8.86 -6.88 -16.90
CA THR A 15 -8.76 -6.03 -15.71
C THR A 15 -9.76 -4.90 -15.72
N THR A 16 -10.31 -4.56 -14.55
CA THR A 16 -11.11 -3.34 -14.37
C THR A 16 -10.32 -2.07 -14.72
N PRO A 17 -10.97 -1.01 -15.25
CA PRO A 17 -10.30 0.25 -15.52
C PRO A 17 -9.78 0.91 -14.22
N SER A 18 -8.79 1.79 -14.36
CA SER A 18 -8.31 2.61 -13.23
C SER A 18 -9.40 3.57 -12.75
N GLY A 19 -9.53 3.73 -11.44
CA GLY A 19 -10.59 4.52 -10.81
C GLY A 19 -11.86 3.72 -10.51
N THR A 20 -11.89 2.40 -10.75
CA THR A 20 -13.02 1.56 -10.36
C THR A 20 -13.08 1.48 -8.83
N VAL A 21 -14.22 1.87 -8.27
CA VAL A 21 -14.54 1.76 -6.84
C VAL A 21 -15.67 0.77 -6.65
N VAL A 22 -15.57 -0.07 -5.61
CA VAL A 22 -16.62 -0.98 -5.17
C VAL A 22 -16.78 -0.83 -3.67
N ASP A 23 -17.90 -0.25 -3.26
CA ASP A 23 -18.31 0.00 -1.88
C ASP A 23 -19.63 -0.69 -1.51
N ASN A 24 -20.30 -1.31 -2.48
CA ASN A 24 -21.55 -2.04 -2.30
C ASN A 24 -21.33 -3.57 -2.34
N ASP A 25 -22.17 -4.32 -1.63
CA ASP A 25 -22.28 -5.81 -1.55
C ASP A 25 -21.07 -6.60 -1.00
N ILE A 26 -19.84 -6.17 -1.28
CA ILE A 26 -18.59 -6.90 -0.94
C ILE A 26 -17.85 -6.21 0.22
N ALA A 27 -18.24 -4.98 0.57
CA ALA A 27 -17.70 -4.21 1.69
C ALA A 27 -18.19 -4.72 3.05
N HIS A 28 -17.59 -4.23 4.14
CA HIS A 28 -18.04 -4.57 5.48
C HIS A 28 -19.45 -4.01 5.74
N PRO A 29 -20.39 -4.78 6.33
CA PRO A 29 -21.78 -4.33 6.51
C PRO A 29 -21.97 -3.20 7.53
N HIS A 30 -21.03 -3.02 8.47
CA HIS A 30 -21.14 -2.05 9.56
C HIS A 30 -20.11 -0.91 9.51
N ASP A 31 -18.93 -1.17 8.95
CA ASP A 31 -17.81 -0.25 8.93
C ASP A 31 -17.67 0.32 7.52
N PHE A 32 -17.18 1.55 7.44
CA PHE A 32 -16.95 2.17 6.15
C PHE A 32 -15.68 1.57 5.50
N SER A 33 -15.90 0.64 4.56
CA SER A 33 -14.84 0.03 3.77
C SER A 33 -15.15 0.05 2.28
N PHE A 34 -14.11 0.14 1.46
CA PHE A 34 -14.27 0.16 0.00
C PHE A 34 -13.07 -0.46 -0.69
N TYR A 35 -13.29 -1.01 -1.88
CA TYR A 35 -12.25 -1.46 -2.79
C TYR A 35 -12.00 -0.41 -3.86
N LEU A 36 -10.73 -0.05 -4.06
CA LEU A 36 -10.31 0.89 -5.09
C LEU A 36 -9.25 0.26 -5.98
N ASN A 37 -9.50 0.25 -7.29
CA ASN A 37 -8.50 -0.07 -8.29
C ASN A 37 -7.91 1.23 -8.87
N SER A 38 -6.85 1.74 -8.26
CA SER A 38 -6.24 3.03 -8.66
C SER A 38 -5.31 2.97 -9.87
N HIS A 39 -4.87 1.78 -10.30
CA HIS A 39 -3.86 1.62 -11.35
C HIS A 39 -4.38 0.85 -12.57
N SER A 40 -3.73 1.06 -13.72
CA SER A 40 -3.95 0.25 -14.91
C SER A 40 -3.16 -1.06 -14.80
N GLY A 41 -3.85 -2.19 -14.94
CA GLY A 41 -3.23 -3.51 -14.90
C GLY A 41 -2.42 -3.76 -16.17
N ILE A 42 -1.09 -3.87 -16.03
CA ILE A 42 -0.19 -4.13 -17.16
C ILE A 42 -0.24 -5.61 -17.56
N GLN A 43 -0.34 -6.51 -16.58
CA GLN A 43 -0.35 -7.96 -16.79
C GLN A 43 -1.25 -8.66 -15.75
N GLY A 44 -1.98 -9.67 -16.21
CA GLY A 44 -2.84 -10.49 -15.34
C GLY A 44 -4.11 -9.76 -14.91
N THR A 45 -4.65 -10.11 -13.74
CA THR A 45 -5.81 -9.44 -13.13
C THR A 45 -5.33 -8.40 -12.12
N SER A 46 -5.78 -7.14 -12.24
CA SER A 46 -5.50 -6.11 -11.24
C SER A 46 -6.00 -6.53 -9.86
N LYS A 47 -5.17 -6.32 -8.84
CA LYS A 47 -5.56 -6.49 -7.44
C LYS A 47 -6.03 -5.14 -6.90
N PRO A 48 -7.33 -4.93 -6.64
CA PRO A 48 -7.80 -3.72 -5.99
C PRO A 48 -7.30 -3.66 -4.54
N ALA A 49 -7.01 -2.46 -4.06
CA ALA A 49 -6.69 -2.22 -2.66
C ALA A 49 -7.99 -2.11 -1.86
N HIS A 50 -8.03 -2.75 -0.69
CA HIS A 50 -9.13 -2.63 0.26
C HIS A 50 -8.76 -1.57 1.29
N TYR A 51 -9.58 -0.54 1.41
CA TYR A 51 -9.45 0.52 2.41
C TYR A 51 -10.56 0.34 3.44
N SER A 52 -10.20 0.29 4.71
CA SER A 52 -11.14 0.28 5.84
C SER A 52 -10.88 1.52 6.68
N VAL A 53 -11.90 2.34 6.89
CA VAL A 53 -11.81 3.54 7.71
C VAL A 53 -12.15 3.14 9.14
N LEU A 54 -11.12 3.12 9.99
CA LEU A 54 -11.26 2.73 11.39
C LEU A 54 -11.72 3.91 12.26
N VAL A 55 -11.23 5.11 11.96
CA VAL A 55 -11.54 6.34 12.71
C VAL A 55 -11.58 7.49 11.71
N ASP A 56 -12.66 8.27 11.77
CA ASP A 56 -12.81 9.51 10.99
C ASP A 56 -13.43 10.62 11.86
N GLU A 57 -12.58 11.52 12.34
CA GLU A 57 -13.00 12.71 13.09
C GLU A 57 -13.40 13.88 12.17
N ASN A 58 -12.95 13.86 10.92
CA ASN A 58 -13.23 14.90 9.93
C ASN A 58 -14.61 14.73 9.29
N LYS A 59 -15.29 13.61 9.53
CA LYS A 59 -16.63 13.29 9.00
C LYS A 59 -16.67 13.39 7.47
N PHE A 60 -15.71 12.77 6.80
CA PHE A 60 -15.72 12.71 5.35
C PHE A 60 -16.90 11.90 4.84
N GLY A 61 -17.47 12.34 3.71
CA GLY A 61 -18.38 11.52 2.93
C GLY A 61 -17.64 10.40 2.20
N ALA A 62 -18.38 9.35 1.80
CA ALA A 62 -17.82 8.21 1.09
C ALA A 62 -17.07 8.63 -0.20
N ASP A 63 -17.73 9.43 -1.03
CA ASP A 63 -17.14 9.97 -2.27
C ASP A 63 -15.87 10.80 -2.01
N GLY A 64 -15.89 11.60 -0.93
CA GLY A 64 -14.76 12.44 -0.54
C GLY A 64 -13.54 11.61 -0.18
N MET A 65 -13.72 10.55 0.63
CA MET A 65 -12.63 9.64 0.99
C MET A 65 -12.10 8.86 -0.20
N GLN A 66 -13.00 8.34 -1.05
CA GLN A 66 -12.64 7.56 -2.23
C GLN A 66 -11.84 8.43 -3.22
N LEU A 67 -12.31 9.65 -3.50
CA LEU A 67 -11.65 10.59 -4.42
C LEU A 67 -10.30 11.07 -3.87
N LEU A 68 -10.24 11.40 -2.58
CA LEU A 68 -9.00 11.79 -1.92
C LEU A 68 -7.96 10.67 -2.06
N THR A 69 -8.33 9.44 -1.71
CA THR A 69 -7.45 8.27 -1.79
C THR A 69 -6.98 8.05 -3.24
N TYR A 70 -7.87 8.19 -4.22
CA TYR A 70 -7.53 8.06 -5.63
C TYR A 70 -6.55 9.15 -6.10
N HIS A 71 -6.77 10.41 -5.73
CA HIS A 71 -5.84 11.50 -6.05
C HIS A 71 -4.48 11.31 -5.40
N LEU A 72 -4.44 10.84 -4.15
CA LEU A 72 -3.18 10.55 -3.48
C LEU A 72 -2.36 9.53 -4.28
N CYS A 73 -2.97 8.50 -4.90
CA CYS A 73 -2.26 7.51 -5.73
C CYS A 73 -1.45 8.10 -6.90
N TYR A 74 -1.71 9.34 -7.32
CA TYR A 74 -0.94 10.04 -8.37
C TYR A 74 0.27 10.83 -7.84
N LEU A 75 0.42 10.99 -6.52
CA LEU A 75 1.49 11.77 -5.90
C LEU A 75 2.79 10.97 -5.65
N PHE A 76 2.91 9.79 -6.25
CA PHE A 76 4.09 8.95 -6.05
C PHE A 76 5.27 9.44 -6.89
N CYS A 77 6.38 9.80 -6.27
CA CYS A 77 7.47 10.49 -6.94
C CYS A 77 8.40 9.60 -7.77
N ARG A 78 8.32 8.25 -7.63
CA ARG A 78 9.19 7.32 -8.39
C ARG A 78 8.66 6.99 -9.78
N CYS A 79 7.39 7.26 -10.06
CA CYS A 79 6.82 7.04 -11.39
C CYS A 79 5.70 8.03 -11.72
N THR A 80 5.57 8.39 -13.00
CA THR A 80 4.51 9.27 -13.51
C THR A 80 3.19 8.51 -13.75
N ARG A 81 2.92 7.48 -12.96
CA ARG A 81 1.74 6.62 -13.08
C ARG A 81 1.11 6.44 -11.71
N SER A 82 -0.22 6.31 -11.69
CA SER A 82 -0.94 5.94 -10.48
C SER A 82 -0.48 4.55 -9.99
N ILE A 83 -0.23 4.46 -8.69
CA ILE A 83 0.14 3.21 -8.02
C ILE A 83 -1.08 2.54 -7.38
N SER A 84 -0.99 1.24 -7.12
CA SER A 84 -2.10 0.41 -6.60
C SER A 84 -2.47 0.67 -5.14
N VAL A 85 -1.58 1.27 -4.36
CA VAL A 85 -1.75 1.58 -2.94
C VAL A 85 -1.38 3.04 -2.71
N CYS A 86 -2.03 3.73 -1.78
CA CYS A 86 -1.76 5.12 -1.44
C CYS A 86 -0.25 5.39 -1.16
N PRO A 87 0.37 6.47 -1.70
CA PRO A 87 1.80 6.74 -1.55
C PRO A 87 2.33 6.81 -0.12
N PRO A 88 1.65 7.39 0.90
CA PRO A 88 2.14 7.36 2.27
C PRO A 88 2.40 5.93 2.78
N ALA A 89 1.49 4.99 2.49
CA ALA A 89 1.69 3.58 2.86
C ALA A 89 2.86 2.95 2.07
N GLN A 90 2.99 3.29 0.80
CA GLN A 90 4.10 2.82 -0.03
C GLN A 90 5.47 3.39 0.42
N TYR A 91 5.51 4.65 0.86
CA TYR A 91 6.71 5.28 1.42
C TYR A 91 7.09 4.64 2.75
N ALA A 92 6.11 4.33 3.61
CA ALA A 92 6.36 3.57 4.83
C ALA A 92 6.97 2.19 4.53
N HIS A 93 6.49 1.51 3.47
CA HIS A 93 7.09 0.25 3.02
C HIS A 93 8.54 0.41 2.58
N LEU A 94 8.86 1.45 1.79
CA LEU A 94 10.23 1.74 1.37
C LEU A 94 11.14 2.10 2.56
N ALA A 95 10.62 2.89 3.50
CA ALA A 95 11.33 3.24 4.73
C ALA A 95 11.60 2.01 5.60
N ALA A 96 10.62 1.12 5.78
CA ALA A 96 10.81 -0.14 6.50
C ALA A 96 11.81 -1.06 5.78
N PHE A 97 11.75 -1.15 4.45
CA PHE A 97 12.71 -1.91 3.65
C PHE A 97 14.14 -1.40 3.86
N ARG A 98 14.34 -0.07 3.82
CA ARG A 98 15.64 0.57 4.11
C ARG A 98 16.04 0.39 5.57
N GLY A 99 15.09 0.45 6.50
CA GLY A 99 15.32 0.23 7.94
C GLY A 99 15.88 -1.16 8.24
N ARG A 100 15.43 -2.20 7.51
CA ARG A 100 16.00 -3.55 7.61
C ARG A 100 17.49 -3.59 7.27
N LEU A 101 17.96 -2.79 6.31
CA LEU A 101 19.39 -2.69 5.99
C LEU A 101 20.18 -1.96 7.09
N MET A 102 19.50 -1.17 7.93
CA MET A 102 20.10 -0.38 9.00
C MET A 102 20.03 -1.08 10.37
N LEU A 103 19.51 -2.30 10.45
CA LEU A 103 19.51 -3.08 11.69
C LEU A 103 20.95 -3.49 12.05
N ARG A 104 21.37 -3.20 13.27
CA ARG A 104 22.64 -3.65 13.83
C ARG A 104 22.36 -4.84 14.75
N GLY A 105 22.74 -6.03 14.30
CA GLY A 105 22.54 -7.28 15.04
C GLY A 105 21.44 -8.15 14.39
N GLU A 106 21.82 -9.40 14.13
CA GLU A 106 21.13 -10.42 13.34
C GLU A 106 21.23 -10.23 11.82
N GLY A 107 21.92 -11.19 11.21
CA GLY A 107 22.56 -11.07 9.91
C GLY A 107 21.60 -10.79 8.76
N GLY A 108 22.07 -9.96 7.83
CA GLY A 108 21.58 -9.95 6.46
C GLY A 108 21.83 -11.29 5.78
N SER A 109 21.01 -12.29 6.11
CA SER A 109 20.96 -13.56 5.43
C SER A 109 19.57 -13.71 4.83
N ASP A 110 19.49 -13.90 3.51
CA ASP A 110 18.27 -14.23 2.77
C ASP A 110 17.72 -15.63 3.10
N THR A 111 18.24 -16.28 4.14
CA THR A 111 17.86 -17.63 4.56
C THR A 111 16.93 -17.54 5.76
N ALA A 112 15.63 -17.55 5.51
CA ALA A 112 14.63 -17.66 6.56
C ALA A 112 14.70 -19.05 7.22
N SER A 113 15.37 -19.16 8.36
CA SER A 113 15.12 -20.23 9.33
C SER A 113 14.64 -19.60 10.63
N SER A 114 13.34 -19.71 10.88
CA SER A 114 12.73 -19.36 12.16
C SER A 114 13.18 -20.37 13.22
N ALA A 115 14.23 -20.03 13.97
CA ALA A 115 14.46 -20.64 15.27
C ALA A 115 13.64 -19.86 16.30
N SER A 116 12.59 -20.48 16.82
CA SER A 116 11.77 -19.99 17.93
C SER A 116 12.50 -20.14 19.28
N GLY A 117 13.69 -19.54 19.40
CA GLY A 117 14.52 -19.56 20.60
C GLY A 117 14.67 -18.14 21.14
N GLY A 118 14.13 -17.90 22.34
CA GLY A 118 13.97 -16.58 22.91
C GLY A 118 15.26 -15.78 23.09
N GLY A 119 15.11 -14.47 22.93
CA GLY A 119 16.05 -13.45 23.36
C GLY A 119 15.47 -12.10 23.00
N GLY A 120 15.07 -11.31 24.01
CA GLY A 120 14.68 -9.91 23.84
C GLY A 120 15.89 -9.06 23.45
N GLY A 121 16.42 -9.28 22.24
CA GLY A 121 17.46 -8.45 21.67
C GLY A 121 16.87 -7.09 21.35
N THR A 122 17.41 -6.04 21.96
CA THR A 122 17.10 -4.66 21.58
C THR A 122 17.48 -4.47 20.12
N VAL A 123 16.48 -4.26 19.27
CA VAL A 123 16.69 -3.93 17.86
C VAL A 123 17.33 -2.54 17.80
N GLU A 124 18.64 -2.50 17.59
CA GLU A 124 19.39 -1.23 17.50
C GLU A 124 19.50 -0.82 16.03
N PHE A 125 18.92 0.32 15.67
CA PHE A 125 19.07 0.90 14.33
C PHE A 125 20.36 1.72 14.27
N MET A 126 21.08 1.63 13.15
CA MET A 126 22.21 2.52 12.87
C MET A 126 21.74 3.98 12.85
N SER A 127 22.53 4.86 13.49
CA SER A 127 22.22 6.29 13.53
C SER A 127 22.19 6.90 12.12
N ILE A 128 21.08 7.51 11.74
CA ILE A 128 20.92 8.23 10.46
C ILE A 128 21.59 9.60 10.56
N ASN A 129 22.38 9.98 9.54
CA ASN A 129 23.02 11.30 9.47
C ASN A 129 21.98 12.43 9.63
N PRO A 130 22.21 13.45 10.49
CA PRO A 130 21.25 14.52 10.75
C PRO A 130 20.74 15.26 9.51
N ARG A 131 21.55 15.35 8.45
CA ARG A 131 21.13 15.98 7.17
C ARG A 131 20.08 15.17 6.43
N LEU A 132 20.06 13.85 6.63
CA LEU A 132 19.14 12.93 5.95
C LEU A 132 17.82 12.74 6.71
N GLN A 133 17.74 13.15 7.98
CA GLN A 133 16.54 12.99 8.81
C GLN A 133 15.30 13.72 8.25
N LYS A 134 15.51 14.84 7.55
CA LYS A 134 14.44 15.64 6.92
C LYS A 134 14.30 15.39 5.41
N ALA A 135 15.04 14.44 4.86
CA ALA A 135 15.00 14.09 3.44
C ALA A 135 14.25 12.78 3.24
N MET A 136 13.66 12.59 2.05
CA MET A 136 13.10 11.30 1.65
C MET A 136 14.21 10.31 1.25
N PHE A 137 15.16 10.06 2.15
CA PHE A 137 16.33 9.22 1.87
C PHE A 137 15.96 7.77 1.51
N TYR A 138 14.72 7.34 1.78
CA TYR A 138 14.22 5.99 1.51
C TYR A 138 13.63 5.79 0.11
N VAL A 139 13.36 6.89 -0.62
CA VAL A 139 12.84 6.88 -2.00
C VAL A 139 13.92 6.51 -3.00
#